data_AF-A0A9E7ESN7-F1
#
_entry.id   AF-A0A9E7ESN7-F1
#
_cell.length_a   1.000
_cell.length_b   1.000
_cell.length_c   1.000
_cell.angle_alpha   90.00
_cell.angle_beta   90.00
_cell.angle_gamma   90.00
#
_symmetry.space_group_name_H-M   'P 1'
#
loop_
_entity.id
_entity.type
_entity.pdbx_description
1 polymer ?
#
loop_
_entity_poly.entity_id
_entity_poly.type
_entity_poly.pdbx_seq_one_letter_code
_entity_poly.pdbx_strand_id
1 'polypeptide(L)'
;MAFGFATAAAMLKPCLSIRANQSTSLDVSDLADDHVSRSKRNFVFIINPKGANGRTGKEWKKLLPHLRTRLGGHCNICEYITSAPSHGVDITREAIREGVDAVIAVGGDGTLHEVINGFFCAGQPVTALERGPGYSTTLGLIPLGTGSDFARTFHWRNDPHEAIERIKRGFKSKIDVGIITAHTGEQHYFINVADIHLSAKAGYYASRYKGFGNLCYVFGALRAFIGHENRNLKVKINGGDWEVFHKVTAICIGNAKYFGGGMKITPTADPSNGKLEVVILQDFKWYDFVLKLHKLYSGSHLSEKNVCLRSVKSIEVVEELSKGDIYIQSDGEHLGFLPANCSILPAAINFFC
;
A
#
# COMPACT_ATOMS: atom_id res chain seq x y z
N MET A 1 26.68 26.82 18.10
CA MET A 1 26.89 25.47 18.65
C MET A 1 25.76 24.60 18.10
N ALA A 2 25.83 23.98 16.92
CA ALA A 2 26.80 23.00 16.40
C ALA A 2 26.78 21.66 17.16
N PHE A 3 26.17 20.66 16.50
CA PHE A 3 26.25 19.19 16.65
C PHE A 3 25.63 18.52 17.90
N GLY A 4 24.89 17.41 17.80
CA GLY A 4 24.69 16.51 16.65
C GLY A 4 23.47 15.59 16.80
N PHE A 5 22.86 15.28 15.65
CA PHE A 5 21.89 14.19 15.52
C PHE A 5 22.66 12.86 15.51
N ALA A 6 22.50 12.06 16.55
CA ALA A 6 22.93 10.67 16.55
C ALA A 6 21.89 9.85 15.76
N THR A 7 22.14 9.63 14.47
CA THR A 7 21.49 8.57 13.70
C THR A 7 21.94 7.22 14.24
N ALA A 8 21.08 6.56 15.01
CA ALA A 8 21.26 5.15 15.34
C ALA A 8 20.94 4.32 14.09
N ALA A 9 21.96 4.07 13.26
CA ALA A 9 21.90 3.05 12.23
C ALA A 9 21.86 1.68 12.92
N ALA A 10 20.67 1.10 13.07
CA ALA A 10 20.55 -0.31 13.40
C ALA A 10 21.05 -1.11 12.19
N MET A 11 22.30 -1.59 12.25
CA MET A 11 22.82 -2.53 11.27
C MET A 11 21.91 -3.76 11.23
N LEU A 12 21.20 -3.94 10.12
CA LEU A 12 20.50 -5.18 9.81
C LEU A 12 21.56 -6.30 9.78
N LYS A 13 21.26 -7.45 10.40
CA LYS A 13 22.15 -8.62 10.29
C LYS A 13 22.37 -8.92 8.81
N PRO A 14 23.62 -9.03 8.32
CA PRO A 14 23.85 -9.36 6.93
C PRO A 14 23.35 -10.80 6.69
N CYS A 15 22.19 -10.93 6.05
CA CYS A 15 21.69 -12.21 5.55
C CYS A 15 22.51 -12.66 4.31
N LEU A 16 23.32 -11.75 3.75
CA LEU A 16 24.07 -11.91 2.50
C LEU A 16 25.60 -11.91 2.75
N SER A 17 26.13 -12.84 3.54
CA SER A 17 27.56 -13.19 3.50
C SER A 17 27.77 -14.53 2.79
N ILE A 18 27.47 -14.58 1.48
CA ILE A 18 27.81 -15.75 0.66
C ILE A 18 28.47 -15.26 -0.62
N ARG A 19 29.79 -14.97 -0.54
CA ARG A 19 30.77 -15.07 -1.63
C ARG A 19 32.16 -14.71 -1.12
N ALA A 20 32.83 -15.67 -0.47
CA ALA A 20 34.28 -15.71 -0.32
C ALA A 20 34.67 -17.08 0.22
N ASN A 21 34.88 -18.03 -0.69
CA ASN A 21 35.84 -19.15 -0.58
C ASN A 21 35.58 -20.12 -1.74
N GLN A 22 36.24 -19.87 -2.87
CA GLN A 22 36.63 -20.95 -3.77
C GLN A 22 38.16 -20.90 -3.83
N SER A 23 38.79 -21.67 -2.94
CA SER A 23 40.20 -22.01 -3.03
C SER A 23 40.38 -23.10 -4.08
N THR A 24 41.39 -22.91 -4.92
CA THR A 24 41.84 -23.76 -6.02
C THR A 24 42.22 -25.17 -5.58
N SER A 25 41.65 -26.17 -6.25
CA SER A 25 42.29 -27.46 -6.50
C SER A 25 41.65 -28.12 -7.72
N LEU A 26 42.47 -28.34 -8.74
CA LEU A 26 42.16 -29.15 -9.92
C LEU A 26 41.99 -30.61 -9.50
N ASP A 27 40.92 -31.26 -9.95
CA ASP A 27 40.93 -32.68 -10.27
C ASP A 27 39.87 -32.98 -11.35
N VAL A 28 40.29 -33.77 -12.33
CA VAL A 28 39.55 -34.11 -13.55
C VAL A 28 39.08 -35.55 -13.45
N SER A 29 37.76 -35.76 -13.40
CA SER A 29 36.99 -36.83 -14.06
C SER A 29 35.69 -37.12 -13.31
N ASP A 30 34.54 -36.74 -13.88
CA ASP A 30 33.48 -37.71 -14.22
C ASP A 30 32.23 -37.01 -14.79
N LEU A 31 31.57 -37.74 -15.68
CA LEU A 31 30.56 -37.30 -16.63
C LEU A 31 29.18 -37.06 -15.98
N ALA A 32 28.50 -36.03 -16.52
CA ALA A 32 27.05 -35.85 -16.63
C ALA A 32 26.22 -35.71 -15.34
N ASP A 33 25.99 -34.45 -14.95
CA ASP A 33 24.65 -33.98 -14.60
C ASP A 33 24.60 -32.45 -14.80
N ASP A 34 23.96 -32.00 -15.89
CA ASP A 34 23.80 -30.58 -16.23
C ASP A 34 22.67 -29.95 -15.38
N HIS A 35 22.79 -30.06 -14.06
CA HIS A 35 22.05 -29.22 -13.13
C HIS A 35 22.81 -27.91 -12.98
N VAL A 36 22.58 -26.97 -13.90
CA VAL A 36 22.91 -25.56 -13.66
C VAL A 36 22.16 -25.14 -12.39
N SER A 37 22.87 -25.15 -11.26
CA SER A 37 22.40 -24.70 -9.96
C SER A 37 22.01 -23.23 -10.08
N ARG A 38 20.74 -22.97 -10.43
CA ARG A 38 20.16 -21.62 -10.34
C ARG A 38 20.29 -21.23 -8.88
N SER A 39 21.08 -20.20 -8.59
CA SER A 39 21.21 -19.68 -7.23
C SER A 39 19.82 -19.40 -6.69
N LYS A 40 19.53 -19.85 -5.46
CA LYS A 40 18.23 -19.62 -4.81
C LYS A 40 17.90 -18.12 -4.83
N ARG A 41 16.64 -17.81 -5.09
CA ARG A 41 16.14 -16.43 -5.05
C ARG A 41 16.12 -15.92 -3.61
N ASN A 42 16.45 -14.66 -3.37
CA ASN A 42 16.45 -14.06 -2.04
C ASN A 42 15.12 -13.34 -1.77
N PHE A 43 14.33 -13.87 -0.84
CA PHE A 43 13.03 -13.32 -0.47
C PHE A 43 13.07 -12.77 0.96
N VAL A 44 12.65 -11.52 1.11
CA VAL A 44 12.53 -10.82 2.38
C VAL A 44 11.07 -10.75 2.80
N PHE A 45 10.74 -11.26 3.99
CA PHE A 45 9.40 -11.21 4.56
C PHE A 45 9.38 -10.17 5.67
N ILE A 46 8.53 -9.15 5.53
CA ILE A 46 8.40 -8.05 6.48
C ILE A 46 7.10 -8.24 7.27
N ILE A 47 7.25 -8.48 8.57
CA ILE A 47 6.16 -8.87 9.46
C ILE A 47 5.90 -7.76 10.47
N ASN A 48 4.67 -7.27 10.51
CA ASN A 48 4.21 -6.43 11.62
C ASN A 48 3.57 -7.31 12.71
N PRO A 49 4.27 -7.61 13.82
CA PRO A 49 3.77 -8.55 14.82
C PRO A 49 2.54 -8.03 15.55
N LYS A 50 2.36 -6.69 15.62
CA LYS A 50 1.22 -6.02 16.26
C LYS A 50 -0.02 -5.94 15.36
N GLY A 51 0.11 -6.27 14.07
CA GLY A 51 -0.99 -6.27 13.10
C GLY A 51 -2.17 -7.14 13.55
N ALA A 52 -3.39 -6.68 13.28
CA ALA A 52 -4.64 -7.34 13.70
C ALA A 52 -4.67 -7.66 15.22
N ASN A 53 -4.37 -6.67 16.05
CA ASN A 53 -4.34 -6.78 17.51
C ASN A 53 -3.40 -7.90 18.02
N GLY A 54 -2.22 -8.01 17.39
CA GLY A 54 -1.21 -9.01 17.74
C GLY A 54 -1.43 -10.41 17.15
N ARG A 55 -2.51 -10.61 16.38
CA ARG A 55 -2.78 -11.90 15.71
C ARG A 55 -1.74 -12.21 14.64
N THR A 56 -1.25 -11.20 13.92
CA THR A 56 -0.29 -11.39 12.81
C THR A 56 0.97 -12.12 13.29
N GLY A 57 1.57 -11.70 14.40
CA GLY A 57 2.76 -12.35 14.94
C GLY A 57 2.52 -13.80 15.41
N LYS A 58 1.33 -14.11 15.94
CA LYS A 58 0.96 -15.46 16.36
C LYS A 58 0.76 -16.40 15.17
N GLU A 59 0.04 -15.93 14.16
CA GLU A 59 -0.24 -16.71 12.94
C GLU A 59 1.01 -16.89 12.08
N TRP A 60 1.87 -15.88 12.00
CA TRP A 60 3.15 -16.00 11.29
C TRP A 60 4.02 -17.14 11.84
N LYS A 61 4.13 -17.26 13.17
CA LYS A 61 4.90 -18.36 13.80
C LYS A 61 4.37 -19.75 13.42
N LYS A 62 3.05 -19.90 13.27
CA LYS A 62 2.42 -21.15 12.83
C LYS A 62 2.61 -21.41 11.33
N LEU A 63 2.60 -20.34 10.54
CA LEU A 63 2.72 -20.39 9.08
C LEU A 63 4.16 -20.66 8.62
N LEU A 64 5.15 -20.19 9.39
CA LEU A 64 6.56 -20.22 9.01
C LEU A 64 7.10 -21.62 8.66
N PRO A 65 6.82 -22.70 9.43
CA PRO A 65 7.24 -24.05 9.04
C PRO A 65 6.68 -24.46 7.68
N HIS A 66 5.40 -24.20 7.43
CA HIS A 66 4.77 -24.48 6.15
C HIS A 66 5.42 -23.67 5.02
N LEU A 67 5.63 -22.37 5.23
CA LEU A 67 6.30 -21.49 4.28
C LEU A 67 7.71 -21.98 3.92
N ARG A 68 8.51 -22.40 4.91
CA ARG A 68 9.85 -22.95 4.70
C ARG A 68 9.81 -24.27 3.92
N THR A 69 8.87 -25.15 4.23
CA THR A 69 8.67 -26.39 3.46
C THR A 69 8.29 -26.12 2.01
N ARG A 70 7.44 -25.11 1.75
CA ARG A 70 6.97 -24.81 0.38
C ARG A 70 7.98 -24.03 -0.46
N LEU A 71 8.72 -23.10 0.14
CA LEU A 71 9.61 -22.16 -0.55
C LEU A 71 11.11 -22.42 -0.36
N GLY A 72 11.54 -23.05 0.72
CA GLY A 72 12.97 -23.15 1.11
C GLY A 72 13.85 -23.95 0.14
N GLY A 73 13.25 -24.81 -0.69
CA GLY A 73 13.94 -25.47 -1.80
C GLY A 73 14.33 -24.51 -2.94
N HIS A 74 13.56 -23.43 -3.14
CA HIS A 74 13.66 -22.53 -4.30
C HIS A 74 14.22 -21.14 -3.94
N CYS A 75 14.05 -20.72 -2.69
CA CYS A 75 14.37 -19.37 -2.23
C CYS A 75 15.05 -19.40 -0.86
N ASN A 76 15.96 -18.46 -0.64
CA ASN A 76 16.42 -18.07 0.68
C ASN A 76 15.36 -17.17 1.33
N ILE A 77 15.02 -17.45 2.59
CA ILE A 77 13.95 -16.78 3.33
C ILE A 77 14.60 -15.98 4.46
N CYS A 78 14.57 -14.65 4.36
CA CYS A 78 14.99 -13.76 5.44
C CYS A 78 13.75 -13.08 6.04
N GLU A 79 13.61 -13.15 7.36
CA GLU A 79 12.45 -12.62 8.10
C GLU A 79 12.85 -11.35 8.85
N TYR A 80 12.05 -10.30 8.73
CA TYR A 80 12.23 -9.06 9.47
C TYR A 80 10.95 -8.67 10.22
N ILE A 81 11.08 -8.54 11.53
CA ILE A 81 9.98 -8.15 12.41
C ILE A 81 10.06 -6.64 12.63
N THR A 82 9.02 -5.92 12.26
CA THR A 82 8.97 -4.47 12.49
C THR A 82 8.79 -4.17 13.99
N SER A 83 9.43 -3.09 14.44
CA SER A 83 9.48 -2.69 15.85
C SER A 83 8.75 -1.37 16.14
N ALA A 84 8.62 -0.51 15.13
CA ALA A 84 8.03 0.81 15.21
C ALA A 84 7.34 1.17 13.87
N PRO A 85 6.45 2.18 13.85
CA PRO A 85 5.91 2.74 12.60
C PRO A 85 7.03 3.10 11.63
N SER A 86 6.78 2.93 10.33
CA SER A 86 7.73 3.22 9.23
C SER A 86 8.96 2.32 9.17
N HIS A 87 9.21 1.43 10.12
CA HIS A 87 10.34 0.51 10.06
C HIS A 87 10.24 -0.45 8.84
N GLY A 88 9.03 -0.79 8.39
CA GLY A 88 8.84 -1.57 7.16
C GLY A 88 9.33 -0.85 5.90
N VAL A 89 9.26 0.49 5.88
CA VAL A 89 9.80 1.34 4.80
C VAL A 89 11.31 1.17 4.72
N ASP A 90 12.00 1.31 5.85
CA ASP A 90 13.47 1.26 5.92
C ASP A 90 14.01 -0.12 5.55
N ILE A 91 13.39 -1.19 6.09
CA ILE A 91 13.76 -2.58 5.74
C ILE A 91 13.58 -2.83 4.25
N THR A 92 12.47 -2.36 3.66
CA THR A 92 12.20 -2.54 2.23
C THR A 92 13.24 -1.84 1.38
N ARG A 93 13.56 -0.57 1.69
CA ARG A 93 14.58 0.21 0.97
C ARG A 93 15.92 -0.50 0.98
N GLU A 94 16.34 -0.98 2.15
CA GLU A 94 17.62 -1.65 2.27
C GLU A 94 17.65 -2.99 1.52
N ALA A 95 16.60 -3.80 1.66
CA ALA A 95 16.48 -5.05 0.92
C ALA A 95 16.53 -4.85 -0.60
N ILE A 96 15.90 -3.79 -1.12
CA ILE A 96 15.96 -3.47 -2.55
C ILE A 96 17.38 -3.07 -2.95
N ARG A 97 18.08 -2.24 -2.16
CA ARG A 97 19.48 -1.85 -2.41
C ARG A 97 20.41 -3.06 -2.44
N GLU A 98 20.19 -4.02 -1.56
CA GLU A 98 20.89 -5.32 -1.50
C GLU A 98 20.54 -6.24 -2.69
N GLY A 99 19.57 -5.88 -3.52
CA GLY A 99 19.22 -6.62 -4.73
C GLY A 99 18.50 -7.95 -4.45
N VAL A 100 17.60 -7.97 -3.47
CA VAL A 100 16.71 -9.12 -3.21
C VAL A 100 15.69 -9.29 -4.33
N ASP A 101 15.29 -10.53 -4.61
CA ASP A 101 14.37 -10.87 -5.70
C ASP A 101 12.93 -10.50 -5.36
N ALA A 102 12.57 -10.56 -4.08
CA ALA A 102 11.25 -10.15 -3.62
C ALA A 102 11.23 -9.61 -2.19
N VAL A 103 10.31 -8.68 -1.96
CA VAL A 103 9.90 -8.20 -0.63
C VAL A 103 8.42 -8.54 -0.45
N ILE A 104 8.10 -9.27 0.61
CA ILE A 104 6.77 -9.78 0.90
C ILE A 104 6.24 -9.10 2.15
N ALA A 105 5.16 -8.33 2.02
CA ALA A 105 4.42 -7.79 3.14
C ALA A 105 3.60 -8.90 3.81
N VAL A 106 3.82 -9.11 5.10
CA VAL A 106 3.09 -10.09 5.93
C VAL A 106 2.27 -9.33 6.97
N GLY A 107 0.97 -9.18 6.73
CA GLY A 107 0.10 -8.39 7.60
C GLY A 107 -1.17 -7.92 6.93
N GLY A 108 -1.60 -6.70 7.28
CA GLY A 108 -2.74 -6.02 6.65
C GLY A 108 -2.29 -4.87 5.74
N ASP A 109 -3.26 -4.05 5.33
CA ASP A 109 -3.01 -2.96 4.37
C ASP A 109 -2.00 -1.93 4.88
N GLY A 110 -1.92 -1.67 6.19
CA GLY A 110 -0.88 -0.80 6.75
C GLY A 110 0.55 -1.35 6.61
N THR A 111 0.75 -2.68 6.72
CA THR A 111 2.06 -3.28 6.45
C THR A 111 2.40 -3.18 4.97
N LEU A 112 1.42 -3.42 4.09
CA LEU A 112 1.59 -3.27 2.66
C LEU A 112 1.94 -1.82 2.29
N HIS A 113 1.27 -0.84 2.91
CA HIS A 113 1.53 0.59 2.72
C HIS A 113 2.98 0.97 3.05
N GLU A 114 3.50 0.54 4.20
CA GLU A 114 4.90 0.77 4.57
C GLU A 114 5.86 0.13 3.55
N VAL A 115 5.58 -1.10 3.12
CA VAL A 115 6.41 -1.79 2.12
C VAL A 115 6.39 -1.03 0.80
N ILE A 116 5.22 -0.63 0.29
CA ILE A 116 5.08 0.17 -0.95
C ILE A 116 5.88 1.47 -0.87
N ASN A 117 5.76 2.23 0.23
CA ASN A 117 6.52 3.47 0.39
C ASN A 117 8.03 3.23 0.47
N GLY A 118 8.46 2.03 0.86
CA GLY A 118 9.85 1.59 0.82
C GLY A 118 10.39 1.29 -0.59
N PHE A 119 9.53 1.07 -1.60
CA PHE A 119 9.96 0.99 -3.00
C PHE A 119 10.40 2.34 -3.57
N PHE A 120 10.16 3.43 -2.86
CA PHE A 120 10.47 4.78 -3.32
C PHE A 120 11.29 5.56 -2.28
N CYS A 121 12.14 6.46 -2.76
CA CYS A 121 12.93 7.38 -1.95
C CYS A 121 13.16 8.66 -2.75
N ALA A 122 12.94 9.83 -2.13
CA ALA A 122 13.12 11.14 -2.78
C ALA A 122 12.42 11.26 -4.15
N GLY A 123 11.19 10.72 -4.25
CA GLY A 123 10.40 10.78 -5.49
C GLY A 123 10.81 9.80 -6.59
N GLN A 124 11.75 8.88 -6.32
CA GLN A 124 12.29 7.94 -7.31
C GLN A 124 12.20 6.49 -6.82
N PRO A 125 12.04 5.51 -7.73
CA PRO A 125 12.14 4.09 -7.38
C PRO A 125 13.52 3.76 -6.80
N VAL A 126 13.55 2.99 -5.71
CA VAL A 126 14.79 2.46 -5.16
C VAL A 126 15.31 1.37 -6.10
N THR A 127 16.60 1.42 -6.41
CA THR A 127 17.26 0.47 -7.30
C THR A 127 18.35 -0.29 -6.55
N ALA A 128 18.59 -1.53 -6.99
CA ALA A 128 19.65 -2.35 -6.45
C ALA A 128 21.02 -1.79 -6.87
N LEU A 129 21.96 -1.70 -5.92
CA LEU A 129 23.25 -1.05 -6.15
C LEU A 129 24.17 -1.88 -7.05
N GLU A 130 24.13 -3.20 -6.90
CA GLU A 130 25.03 -4.14 -7.58
C GLU A 130 24.37 -4.91 -8.73
N ARG A 131 23.08 -4.69 -8.99
CA ARG A 131 22.37 -5.32 -10.10
C ARG A 131 22.28 -4.35 -11.27
N GLY A 132 22.35 -4.89 -12.49
CA GLY A 132 22.30 -4.08 -13.72
C GLY A 132 20.98 -3.31 -13.90
N PRO A 133 20.98 -2.29 -14.78
CA PRO A 133 19.78 -1.51 -15.10
C PRO A 133 18.71 -2.44 -15.68
N GLY A 134 17.54 -2.48 -15.03
CA GLY A 134 16.43 -3.36 -15.39
C GLY A 134 16.12 -4.46 -14.37
N TYR A 135 16.97 -4.66 -13.36
CA TYR A 135 16.61 -5.47 -12.20
C TYR A 135 15.53 -4.78 -11.37
N SER A 136 14.50 -5.52 -10.98
CA SER A 136 13.39 -5.00 -10.18
C SER A 136 12.93 -6.03 -9.16
N THR A 137 12.96 -5.64 -7.90
CA THR A 137 12.42 -6.42 -6.79
C THR A 137 10.92 -6.60 -6.94
N THR A 138 10.43 -7.82 -6.71
CA THR A 138 8.99 -8.13 -6.80
C THR A 138 8.32 -7.99 -5.44
N LEU A 139 7.18 -7.33 -5.40
CA LEU A 139 6.32 -7.26 -4.22
C LEU A 139 5.47 -8.53 -4.07
N GLY A 140 5.31 -9.00 -2.84
CA GLY A 140 4.33 -10.01 -2.46
C GLY A 140 3.47 -9.57 -1.28
N LEU A 141 2.32 -10.21 -1.13
CA LEU A 141 1.40 -9.98 -0.01
C LEU A 141 0.92 -11.32 0.57
N ILE A 142 1.21 -11.55 1.85
CA ILE A 142 0.60 -12.62 2.65
C ILE A 142 -0.38 -11.96 3.63
N PRO A 143 -1.69 -12.07 3.38
CA PRO A 143 -2.66 -11.33 4.15
C PRO A 143 -2.92 -12.06 5.49
N LEU A 144 -2.54 -11.42 6.59
CA LEU A 144 -2.83 -11.85 7.98
C LEU A 144 -3.67 -10.82 8.75
N GLY A 145 -4.19 -9.81 8.03
CA GLY A 145 -5.07 -8.76 8.55
C GLY A 145 -6.56 -9.13 8.58
N THR A 146 -7.40 -8.23 9.09
CA THR A 146 -8.85 -8.43 9.26
C THR A 146 -9.69 -8.25 7.99
N GLY A 147 -9.08 -7.92 6.85
CA GLY A 147 -9.84 -7.72 5.61
C GLY A 147 -9.08 -7.44 4.31
N SER A 148 -7.74 -7.36 4.35
CA SER A 148 -6.81 -6.92 3.28
C SER A 148 -7.50 -6.42 2.01
N ASP A 149 -7.82 -5.13 2.01
CA ASP A 149 -8.59 -4.47 0.95
C ASP A 149 -7.88 -4.56 -0.41
N PHE A 150 -6.54 -4.53 -0.41
CA PHE A 150 -5.78 -4.70 -1.65
C PHE A 150 -5.93 -6.12 -2.22
N ALA A 151 -5.80 -7.17 -1.41
CA ALA A 151 -6.00 -8.56 -1.86
C ALA A 151 -7.43 -8.78 -2.38
N ARG A 152 -8.43 -8.14 -1.74
CA ARG A 152 -9.83 -8.20 -2.15
C ARG A 152 -10.07 -7.62 -3.54
N THR A 153 -9.29 -6.64 -3.96
CA THR A 153 -9.38 -6.03 -5.29
C THR A 153 -9.15 -7.05 -6.42
N PHE A 154 -8.27 -8.02 -6.18
CA PHE A 154 -7.98 -9.15 -7.08
C PHE A 154 -8.87 -10.38 -6.85
N HIS A 155 -9.93 -10.24 -6.04
CA HIS A 155 -10.82 -11.35 -5.65
C HIS A 155 -10.12 -12.49 -4.92
N TRP A 156 -8.95 -12.24 -4.33
CA TRP A 156 -8.24 -13.25 -3.55
C TRP A 156 -8.91 -13.51 -2.21
N ARG A 157 -8.88 -14.77 -1.79
CA ARG A 157 -9.28 -15.14 -0.43
C ARG A 157 -8.25 -14.60 0.55
N ASN A 158 -8.73 -14.28 1.75
CA ASN A 158 -7.87 -13.90 2.87
C ASN A 158 -7.23 -15.16 3.50
N ASP A 159 -6.50 -15.92 2.68
CA ASP A 159 -5.85 -17.18 3.05
C ASP A 159 -4.32 -17.06 2.86
N PRO A 160 -3.53 -17.12 3.94
CA PRO A 160 -2.08 -17.05 3.85
C PRO A 160 -1.45 -18.25 3.13
N HIS A 161 -2.06 -19.44 3.15
CA HIS A 161 -1.55 -20.61 2.43
C HIS A 161 -1.69 -20.42 0.92
N GLU A 162 -2.84 -19.92 0.46
CA GLU A 162 -3.05 -19.59 -0.95
C GLU A 162 -2.07 -18.49 -1.42
N ALA A 163 -1.79 -17.50 -0.58
CA ALA A 163 -0.78 -16.48 -0.86
C ALA A 163 0.63 -17.06 -1.03
N ILE A 164 1.03 -18.04 -0.21
CA ILE A 164 2.32 -18.73 -0.35
C ILE A 164 2.39 -19.47 -1.68
N GLU A 165 1.31 -20.13 -2.10
CA GLU A 165 1.27 -20.82 -3.40
C GLU A 165 1.37 -19.85 -4.58
N ARG A 166 0.73 -18.67 -4.50
CA ARG A 166 0.88 -17.60 -5.52
C ARG A 166 2.34 -17.15 -5.63
N ILE A 167 2.98 -16.85 -4.49
CA ILE A 167 4.40 -16.48 -4.43
C ILE A 167 5.30 -17.60 -4.99
N LYS A 168 5.00 -18.86 -4.66
CA LYS A 168 5.75 -20.04 -5.14
C LYS A 168 5.69 -20.19 -6.66
N ARG A 169 4.49 -20.08 -7.24
CA ARG A 169 4.28 -20.11 -8.70
C ARG A 169 5.10 -19.03 -9.40
N GLY A 170 5.20 -17.87 -8.77
CA GLY A 170 6.10 -16.80 -9.20
C GLY A 170 5.62 -16.04 -10.44
N PHE A 171 4.32 -16.15 -10.78
CA PHE A 171 3.72 -15.30 -11.81
C PHE A 171 3.71 -13.85 -11.34
N LYS A 172 4.13 -12.94 -12.22
CA LYS A 172 4.27 -11.53 -11.92
C LYS A 172 3.42 -10.71 -12.88
N SER A 173 2.74 -9.70 -12.35
CA SER A 173 2.19 -8.60 -13.14
C SER A 173 2.81 -7.29 -12.67
N LYS A 174 2.61 -6.21 -13.44
CA LYS A 174 2.96 -4.87 -12.97
C LYS A 174 1.72 -4.21 -12.42
N ILE A 175 1.86 -3.54 -11.29
CA ILE A 175 0.80 -2.74 -10.67
C ILE A 175 1.18 -1.27 -10.68
N ASP A 176 0.17 -0.44 -10.80
CA ASP A 176 0.25 1.00 -10.72
C ASP A 176 0.28 1.45 -9.24
N VAL A 177 0.91 2.59 -8.99
CA VAL A 177 1.01 3.19 -7.65
C VAL A 177 0.53 4.63 -7.72
N GLY A 178 -0.41 5.01 -6.86
CA GLY A 178 -0.84 6.40 -6.73
C GLY A 178 0.19 7.22 -5.97
N ILE A 179 0.42 8.45 -6.43
CA ILE A 179 1.17 9.48 -5.69
C ILE A 179 0.20 10.54 -5.24
N ILE A 180 0.35 11.00 -4.00
CA ILE A 180 -0.26 12.22 -3.51
C ILE A 180 0.81 13.16 -2.96
N THR A 181 0.74 14.42 -3.35
CA THR A 181 1.56 15.51 -2.81
C THR A 181 0.65 16.51 -2.12
N ALA A 182 0.82 16.67 -0.81
CA ALA A 182 0.08 17.64 -0.01
C ALA A 182 0.80 19.00 0.03
N HIS A 183 0.28 19.95 0.80
CA HIS A 183 0.85 21.30 0.94
C HIS A 183 2.33 21.33 1.39
N THR A 184 2.82 20.29 2.08
CA THR A 184 4.22 20.18 2.53
C THR A 184 5.21 19.96 1.37
N GLY A 185 4.71 19.55 0.20
CA GLY A 185 5.53 19.15 -0.95
C GLY A 185 6.09 17.73 -0.83
N GLU A 186 5.85 17.03 0.27
CA GLU A 186 6.25 15.63 0.44
C GLU A 186 5.33 14.71 -0.37
N GLN A 187 5.95 13.78 -1.12
CA GLN A 187 5.24 12.78 -1.89
C GLN A 187 4.99 11.54 -1.05
N HIS A 188 3.72 11.14 -0.97
CA HIS A 188 3.31 9.88 -0.37
C HIS A 188 2.74 8.96 -1.44
N TYR A 189 3.00 7.66 -1.28
CA TYR A 189 2.55 6.63 -2.21
C TYR A 189 1.40 5.86 -1.58
N PHE A 190 0.37 5.58 -2.39
CA PHE A 190 -0.78 4.79 -1.96
C PHE A 190 -1.12 3.74 -3.01
N ILE A 191 -1.62 2.61 -2.53
CA ILE A 191 -2.02 1.49 -3.37
C ILE A 191 -3.53 1.27 -3.37
N ASN A 192 -4.24 1.65 -2.30
CA ASN A 192 -5.70 1.54 -2.27
C ASN A 192 -6.37 2.87 -2.62
N VAL A 193 -6.43 3.81 -1.67
CA VAL A 193 -7.23 5.04 -1.80
C VAL A 193 -6.57 6.21 -1.09
N ALA A 194 -6.55 7.35 -1.76
CA ALA A 194 -6.36 8.66 -1.16
C ALA A 194 -7.71 9.36 -0.96
N ASP A 195 -7.89 9.95 0.21
CA ASP A 195 -9.13 10.52 0.69
C ASP A 195 -8.95 12.01 0.96
N ILE A 196 -9.99 12.81 0.66
CA ILE A 196 -10.03 14.25 0.91
C ILE A 196 -11.35 14.61 1.58
N HIS A 197 -11.29 15.57 2.51
CA HIS A 197 -12.43 16.14 3.23
C HIS A 197 -13.06 15.17 4.24
N LEU A 198 -14.36 14.84 4.15
CA LEU A 198 -15.00 13.99 5.18
C LEU A 198 -14.35 12.61 5.27
N SER A 199 -14.03 11.96 4.15
CA SER A 199 -13.46 10.61 4.18
C SER A 199 -12.07 10.57 4.83
N ALA A 200 -11.25 11.60 4.60
CA ALA A 200 -9.97 11.78 5.30
C ALA A 200 -10.16 12.07 6.80
N LYS A 201 -11.13 12.92 7.15
CA LYS A 201 -11.50 13.17 8.55
C LYS A 201 -11.99 11.87 9.23
N ALA A 202 -12.71 11.03 8.50
CA ALA A 202 -13.21 9.74 8.97
C ALA A 202 -12.10 8.76 9.28
N GLY A 203 -11.12 8.59 8.40
CA GLY A 203 -9.99 7.70 8.67
C GLY A 203 -9.08 8.20 9.81
N TYR A 204 -8.90 9.51 9.95
CA TYR A 204 -8.25 10.10 11.13
C TYR A 204 -8.93 9.68 12.44
N TYR A 205 -10.26 9.70 12.51
CA TYR A 205 -10.98 9.21 13.69
C TYR A 205 -11.03 7.68 13.80
N ALA A 206 -11.10 6.95 12.70
CA ALA A 206 -11.12 5.49 12.68
C ALA A 206 -9.89 4.89 13.39
N SER A 207 -8.74 5.58 13.33
CA SER A 207 -7.51 5.21 14.05
C SER A 207 -7.71 5.07 15.57
N ARG A 208 -8.64 5.81 16.17
CA ARG A 208 -9.01 5.75 17.60
C ARG A 208 -9.92 4.58 17.94
N TYR A 209 -10.56 3.97 16.94
CA TYR A 209 -11.53 2.89 17.09
C TYR A 209 -11.02 1.54 16.58
N LYS A 210 -9.70 1.38 16.37
CA LYS A 210 -9.08 0.14 15.83
C LYS A 210 -9.48 -1.15 16.57
N GLY A 211 -9.87 -1.06 17.85
CA GLY A 211 -10.39 -2.18 18.64
C GLY A 211 -11.69 -2.79 18.11
N PHE A 212 -12.47 -2.05 17.33
CA PHE A 212 -13.75 -2.49 16.76
C PHE A 212 -13.63 -3.19 15.39
N GLY A 213 -12.41 -3.55 14.98
CA GLY A 213 -12.18 -4.24 13.71
C GLY A 213 -12.69 -3.43 12.51
N ASN A 214 -13.40 -4.07 11.59
CA ASN A 214 -13.85 -3.42 10.34
C ASN A 214 -14.88 -2.30 10.58
N LEU A 215 -15.56 -2.27 11.74
CA LEU A 215 -16.50 -1.20 12.08
C LEU A 215 -15.82 0.11 12.50
N CYS A 216 -14.50 0.10 12.74
CA CYS A 216 -13.77 1.32 13.12
C CYS A 216 -13.94 2.46 12.10
N TYR A 217 -14.03 2.13 10.81
CA TYR A 217 -14.25 3.10 9.74
C TYR A 217 -15.67 3.67 9.74
N VAL A 218 -16.68 2.85 10.07
CA VAL A 218 -18.07 3.29 10.21
C VAL A 218 -18.18 4.28 11.39
N PHE A 219 -17.62 3.93 12.55
CA PHE A 219 -17.59 4.84 13.70
C PHE A 219 -16.76 6.10 13.44
N GLY A 220 -15.62 5.96 12.74
CA GLY A 220 -14.80 7.08 12.30
C GLY A 220 -15.57 8.05 11.40
N ALA A 221 -16.34 7.53 10.44
CA ALA A 221 -17.19 8.32 9.55
C ALA A 221 -18.30 9.07 10.32
N LEU A 222 -19.03 8.37 11.19
CA LEU A 222 -20.05 8.99 12.04
C LEU A 222 -19.47 10.09 12.93
N ARG A 223 -18.28 9.86 13.50
CA ARG A 223 -17.56 10.86 14.27
C ARG A 223 -17.13 12.06 13.41
N ALA A 224 -16.67 11.80 12.18
CA ALA A 224 -16.24 12.85 11.25
C ALA A 224 -17.36 13.80 10.86
N PHE A 225 -18.60 13.31 10.73
CA PHE A 225 -19.78 14.13 10.45
C PHE A 225 -20.07 15.17 11.52
N ILE A 226 -19.65 14.95 12.77
CA ILE A 226 -19.85 15.92 13.84
C ILE A 226 -19.00 17.17 13.55
N GLY A 227 -19.67 18.30 13.38
CA GLY A 227 -19.04 19.57 13.00
C GLY A 227 -18.42 19.53 11.60
N HIS A 228 -18.92 18.70 10.69
CA HIS A 228 -18.53 18.72 9.29
C HIS A 228 -19.47 19.61 8.47
N GLU A 229 -18.88 20.41 7.60
CA GLU A 229 -19.60 21.24 6.64
C GLU A 229 -19.16 20.86 5.23
N ASN A 230 -20.14 20.64 4.35
CA ASN A 230 -19.88 20.41 2.93
C ASN A 230 -19.35 21.70 2.30
N ARG A 231 -18.32 21.62 1.44
CA ARG A 231 -17.63 22.80 0.90
C ARG A 231 -17.49 22.77 -0.60
N ASN A 232 -17.38 23.94 -1.22
CA ASN A 232 -17.07 24.03 -2.63
C ASN A 232 -15.57 23.82 -2.85
N LEU A 233 -15.21 22.93 -3.77
CA LEU A 233 -13.83 22.62 -4.12
C LEU A 233 -13.61 22.86 -5.60
N LYS A 234 -12.43 23.35 -5.95
CA LYS A 234 -11.98 23.41 -7.34
C LYS A 234 -11.15 22.17 -7.63
N VAL A 235 -11.47 21.52 -8.74
CA VAL A 235 -10.83 20.30 -9.19
C VAL A 235 -10.30 20.52 -10.61
N LYS A 236 -9.07 20.08 -10.85
CA LYS A 236 -8.47 20.11 -12.18
C LYS A 236 -8.04 18.71 -12.55
N ILE A 237 -8.54 18.19 -13.67
CA ILE A 237 -8.31 16.81 -14.10
C ILE A 237 -7.35 16.80 -15.29
N ASN A 238 -6.33 15.95 -15.26
CA ASN A 238 -5.39 15.73 -16.36
C ASN A 238 -4.77 17.03 -16.93
N GLY A 239 -4.57 18.04 -16.08
CA GLY A 239 -4.01 19.33 -16.50
C GLY A 239 -4.98 20.25 -17.28
N GLY A 240 -6.26 19.91 -17.37
CA GLY A 240 -7.29 20.74 -18.03
C GLY A 240 -7.69 21.99 -17.24
N ASP A 241 -8.91 22.47 -17.45
CA ASP A 241 -9.45 23.64 -16.75
C ASP A 241 -9.91 23.32 -15.33
N TRP A 242 -10.01 24.36 -14.49
CA TRP A 242 -10.56 24.25 -13.14
C TRP A 242 -12.09 24.14 -13.20
N GLU A 243 -12.63 23.05 -12.68
CA GLU A 243 -14.06 22.82 -12.47
C GLU A 243 -14.42 23.06 -10.99
N VAL A 244 -15.56 23.70 -10.73
CA VAL A 244 -16.06 23.91 -9.36
C VAL A 244 -17.10 22.84 -9.03
N PHE A 245 -16.86 22.08 -7.98
CA PHE A 245 -17.82 21.14 -7.40
C PHE A 245 -18.42 21.77 -6.15
N HIS A 246 -19.75 21.80 -6.06
CA HIS A 246 -20.46 22.45 -4.96
C HIS A 246 -20.82 21.46 -3.85
N LYS A 247 -20.77 21.93 -2.60
CA LYS A 247 -21.13 21.14 -1.41
C LYS A 247 -20.48 19.74 -1.40
N VAL A 248 -19.19 19.65 -1.75
CA VAL A 248 -18.44 18.40 -1.70
C VAL A 248 -18.37 17.91 -0.26
N THR A 249 -18.82 16.68 -0.05
CA THR A 249 -18.71 15.95 1.21
C THR A 249 -17.39 15.19 1.26
N ALA A 250 -17.03 14.47 0.20
CA ALA A 250 -15.76 13.74 0.13
C ALA A 250 -15.27 13.62 -1.32
N ILE A 251 -13.95 13.53 -1.50
CA ILE A 251 -13.34 13.06 -2.74
C ILE A 251 -12.49 11.85 -2.38
N CYS A 252 -12.79 10.71 -3.01
CA CYS A 252 -12.06 9.46 -2.85
C CYS A 252 -11.36 9.14 -4.17
N ILE A 253 -10.04 8.99 -4.14
CA ILE A 253 -9.17 8.78 -5.31
C ILE A 253 -8.59 7.37 -5.16
N GLY A 254 -9.19 6.40 -5.84
CA GLY A 254 -8.84 4.98 -5.72
C GLY A 254 -7.95 4.48 -6.84
N ASN A 255 -6.86 3.81 -6.46
CA ASN A 255 -6.10 2.91 -7.32
C ASN A 255 -6.62 1.46 -7.20
N ALA A 256 -7.15 1.09 -6.03
CA ALA A 256 -7.82 -0.19 -5.80
C ALA A 256 -9.32 -0.01 -5.52
N LYS A 257 -10.07 -1.13 -5.44
CA LYS A 257 -11.54 -1.11 -5.35
C LYS A 257 -12.09 -0.86 -3.95
N TYR A 258 -11.32 -1.30 -2.95
CA TYR A 258 -11.77 -1.41 -1.57
C TYR A 258 -10.93 -0.53 -0.66
N PHE A 259 -11.57 -0.03 0.39
CA PHE A 259 -10.92 0.61 1.51
C PHE A 259 -11.73 0.39 2.78
N GLY A 260 -11.14 0.71 3.93
CA GLY A 260 -11.88 0.82 5.17
C GLY A 260 -12.54 -0.49 5.65
N GLY A 261 -11.95 -1.65 5.37
CA GLY A 261 -12.50 -2.93 5.82
C GLY A 261 -13.62 -3.44 4.91
N GLY A 262 -13.43 -3.34 3.59
CA GLY A 262 -14.29 -3.90 2.57
C GLY A 262 -15.33 -2.93 1.98
N MET A 263 -15.29 -1.64 2.31
CA MET A 263 -16.12 -0.65 1.61
C MET A 263 -15.62 -0.49 0.18
N LYS A 264 -16.51 -0.68 -0.80
CA LYS A 264 -16.15 -0.71 -2.22
C LYS A 264 -16.31 0.69 -2.84
N ILE A 265 -15.52 1.67 -2.37
CA ILE A 265 -15.70 3.09 -2.73
C ILE A 265 -15.48 3.38 -4.21
N THR A 266 -14.56 2.66 -4.85
CA THR A 266 -14.16 2.80 -6.25
C THR A 266 -14.32 1.45 -6.97
N PRO A 267 -15.57 0.97 -7.19
CA PRO A 267 -15.84 -0.38 -7.68
C PRO A 267 -15.20 -0.74 -9.03
N THR A 268 -14.92 0.28 -9.84
CA THR A 268 -14.35 0.22 -11.20
C THR A 268 -12.83 0.31 -11.23
N ALA A 269 -12.17 0.56 -10.09
CA ALA A 269 -10.73 0.72 -10.04
C ALA A 269 -10.00 -0.58 -10.43
N ASP A 270 -8.94 -0.41 -11.19
CA ASP A 270 -8.06 -1.48 -11.66
C ASP A 270 -6.61 -1.01 -11.48
N PRO A 271 -5.86 -1.59 -10.53
CA PRO A 271 -4.46 -1.23 -10.25
C PRO A 271 -3.47 -1.56 -11.38
N SER A 272 -3.93 -1.82 -12.61
CA SER A 272 -3.08 -2.18 -13.75
C SER A 272 -3.41 -1.43 -15.05
N ASN A 273 -4.37 -0.50 -15.02
CA ASN A 273 -4.87 0.17 -16.23
C ASN A 273 -4.26 1.58 -16.48
N GLY A 274 -3.35 2.02 -15.60
CA GLY A 274 -2.67 3.32 -15.66
C GLY A 274 -3.58 4.51 -15.34
N LYS A 275 -4.66 4.32 -14.57
CA LYS A 275 -5.62 5.36 -14.18
C LYS A 275 -6.06 5.24 -12.72
N LEU A 276 -6.42 6.37 -12.14
CA LEU A 276 -7.10 6.49 -10.85
C LEU A 276 -8.60 6.68 -11.09
N GLU A 277 -9.41 6.10 -10.21
CA GLU A 277 -10.86 6.35 -10.17
C GLU A 277 -11.17 7.38 -9.08
N VAL A 278 -11.79 8.49 -9.45
CA VAL A 278 -12.18 9.57 -8.56
C VAL A 278 -13.68 9.52 -8.32
N VAL A 279 -14.08 9.35 -7.07
CA VAL A 279 -15.47 9.40 -6.62
C VAL A 279 -15.66 10.67 -5.79
N ILE A 280 -16.51 11.58 -6.29
CA ILE A 280 -16.87 12.82 -5.61
C ILE A 280 -18.29 12.66 -5.05
N LEU A 281 -18.42 12.76 -3.74
CA LEU A 281 -19.69 12.73 -3.02
C LEU A 281 -20.12 14.17 -2.70
N GLN A 282 -21.33 14.55 -3.08
CA GLN A 282 -21.86 15.91 -2.86
C GLN A 282 -23.13 15.90 -2.00
N ASP A 283 -23.25 16.90 -1.13
CA ASP A 283 -24.40 17.13 -0.26
C ASP A 283 -24.89 15.92 0.57
N PHE A 284 -23.99 15.03 0.97
CA PHE A 284 -24.32 13.93 1.87
C PHE A 284 -24.36 14.41 3.32
N LYS A 285 -25.32 13.88 4.08
CA LYS A 285 -25.40 14.02 5.54
C LYS A 285 -25.10 12.69 6.23
N TRP A 286 -24.99 12.72 7.56
CA TRP A 286 -24.71 11.52 8.35
C TRP A 286 -25.78 10.43 8.18
N TYR A 287 -27.05 10.82 8.03
CA TYR A 287 -28.14 9.85 7.83
C TYR A 287 -28.08 9.22 6.43
N ASP A 288 -27.67 9.97 5.40
CA ASP A 288 -27.45 9.41 4.06
C ASP A 288 -26.37 8.33 4.10
N PHE A 289 -25.29 8.58 4.84
CA PHE A 289 -24.23 7.60 5.02
C PHE A 289 -24.74 6.31 5.67
N VAL A 290 -25.51 6.42 6.76
CA VAL A 290 -26.07 5.24 7.45
C VAL A 290 -27.06 4.49 6.54
N LEU A 291 -28.00 5.19 5.94
CA LEU A 291 -29.03 4.59 5.08
C LEU A 291 -28.43 3.94 3.83
N LYS A 292 -27.37 4.53 3.27
CA LYS A 292 -26.72 4.08 2.02
C LYS A 292 -25.45 3.26 2.27
N LEU A 293 -25.14 2.91 3.50
CA LEU A 293 -23.94 2.12 3.85
C LEU A 293 -23.90 0.79 3.08
N HIS A 294 -25.05 0.13 2.94
CA HIS A 294 -25.18 -1.11 2.16
C HIS A 294 -24.78 -0.91 0.69
N LYS A 295 -25.09 0.25 0.08
CA LYS A 295 -24.70 0.59 -1.29
C LYS A 295 -23.19 0.82 -1.42
N LEU A 296 -22.56 1.35 -0.38
CA LEU A 296 -21.11 1.53 -0.35
C LEU A 296 -20.36 0.18 -0.27
N TYR A 297 -20.89 -0.79 0.48
CA TYR A 297 -20.32 -2.14 0.54
C TYR A 297 -20.58 -2.97 -0.72
N SER A 298 -21.72 -2.78 -1.39
CA SER A 298 -22.01 -3.43 -2.68
C SER A 298 -21.31 -2.75 -3.86
N GLY A 299 -20.96 -1.47 -3.71
CA GLY A 299 -20.47 -0.59 -4.78
C GLY A 299 -21.58 0.06 -5.62
N SER A 300 -22.86 -0.12 -5.27
CA SER A 300 -23.99 0.47 -6.00
C SER A 300 -24.23 1.94 -5.69
N HIS A 301 -23.42 2.56 -4.81
CA HIS A 301 -23.51 4.00 -4.49
C HIS A 301 -23.21 4.89 -5.71
N LEU A 302 -22.53 4.36 -6.74
CA LEU A 302 -22.31 5.07 -8.00
C LEU A 302 -23.60 5.46 -8.75
N SER A 303 -24.73 4.81 -8.42
CA SER A 303 -26.05 5.14 -8.99
C SER A 303 -26.76 6.32 -8.30
N GLU A 304 -26.19 6.85 -7.22
CA GLU A 304 -26.76 7.98 -6.49
C GLU A 304 -26.57 9.29 -7.24
N LYS A 305 -27.60 10.14 -7.28
CA LYS A 305 -27.60 11.42 -8.03
C LYS A 305 -26.47 12.37 -7.64
N ASN A 306 -26.04 12.32 -6.38
CA ASN A 306 -25.00 13.22 -5.86
C ASN A 306 -23.61 12.57 -5.84
N VAL A 307 -23.41 11.52 -6.64
CA VAL A 307 -22.14 10.82 -6.77
C VAL A 307 -21.63 10.98 -8.19
N CYS A 308 -20.41 11.48 -8.32
CA CYS A 308 -19.74 11.65 -9.60
C CYS A 308 -18.53 10.71 -9.65
N LEU A 309 -18.42 9.95 -10.74
CA LEU A 309 -17.26 9.09 -11.03
C LEU A 309 -16.47 9.68 -12.20
N ARG A 310 -15.14 9.71 -12.08
CA ARG A 310 -14.20 10.11 -13.13
C ARG A 310 -13.00 9.17 -13.16
N SER A 311 -12.55 8.79 -14.35
CA SER A 311 -11.31 8.04 -14.55
C SER A 311 -10.22 8.99 -15.04
N VAL A 312 -9.10 9.10 -14.31
CA VAL A 312 -8.10 10.16 -14.50
C VAL A 312 -6.67 9.63 -14.39
N LYS A 313 -5.69 10.35 -14.96
CA LYS A 313 -4.26 10.12 -14.72
C LYS A 313 -3.69 11.04 -13.65
N SER A 314 -4.25 12.25 -13.54
CA SER A 314 -3.94 13.19 -12.46
C SER A 314 -5.16 14.03 -12.09
N ILE A 315 -5.16 14.48 -10.84
CA ILE A 315 -6.17 15.35 -10.26
C ILE A 315 -5.52 16.32 -9.26
N GLU A 316 -5.79 17.61 -9.43
CA GLU A 316 -5.43 18.66 -8.48
C GLU A 316 -6.70 19.13 -7.77
N VAL A 317 -6.64 19.30 -6.45
CA VAL A 317 -7.77 19.73 -5.62
C VAL A 317 -7.35 20.90 -4.75
N VAL A 318 -8.13 21.98 -4.80
CA VAL A 318 -7.95 23.17 -3.95
C VAL A 318 -9.28 23.63 -3.38
N GLU A 319 -9.23 24.35 -2.25
CA GLU A 319 -10.41 25.02 -1.71
C GLU A 319 -10.81 26.20 -2.62
N GLU A 320 -12.11 26.38 -2.86
CA GLU A 320 -12.58 27.60 -3.54
C GLU A 320 -12.34 28.85 -2.68
N LEU A 321 -12.55 28.72 -1.37
CA LEU A 321 -12.28 29.73 -0.36
C LEU A 321 -11.38 29.12 0.73
N SER A 322 -10.12 29.54 0.77
CA SER A 322 -9.10 28.96 1.66
C SER A 322 -9.42 29.19 3.14
N LYS A 323 -9.99 28.17 3.80
CA LYS A 323 -10.13 28.10 5.26
C LYS A 323 -9.05 27.23 5.91
N GLY A 324 -8.41 26.34 5.15
CA GLY A 324 -7.18 25.63 5.56
C GLY A 324 -7.39 24.40 6.45
N ASP A 325 -8.60 23.85 6.51
CA ASP A 325 -8.99 22.75 7.42
C ASP A 325 -9.62 21.54 6.70
N ILE A 326 -9.41 21.42 5.37
CA ILE A 326 -9.85 20.24 4.60
C ILE A 326 -8.78 19.15 4.64
N TYR A 327 -9.08 18.09 5.39
CA TYR A 327 -8.19 16.95 5.64
C TYR A 327 -7.83 16.20 4.35
N ILE A 328 -6.58 15.72 4.31
CA ILE A 328 -6.06 14.75 3.35
C ILE A 328 -5.59 13.50 4.10
N GLN A 329 -5.82 12.34 3.50
CA GLN A 329 -5.31 11.06 3.98
C GLN A 329 -4.98 10.16 2.79
N SER A 330 -4.05 9.22 2.96
CA SER A 330 -3.85 8.11 2.02
C SER A 330 -3.59 6.81 2.76
N ASP A 331 -4.28 5.73 2.39
CA ASP A 331 -4.09 4.36 2.92
C ASP A 331 -4.05 4.24 4.46
N GLY A 332 -4.68 5.18 5.17
CA GLY A 332 -4.74 5.21 6.64
C GLY A 332 -3.85 6.26 7.30
N GLU A 333 -3.00 6.94 6.54
CA GLU A 333 -2.07 7.97 7.03
C GLU A 333 -2.57 9.38 6.73
N HIS A 334 -2.60 10.23 7.76
CA HIS A 334 -3.02 11.61 7.63
C HIS A 334 -1.87 12.47 7.07
N LEU A 335 -2.14 13.20 5.98
CA LEU A 335 -1.13 13.98 5.25
C LEU A 335 -1.31 15.50 5.40
N GLY A 336 -2.10 15.94 6.40
CA GLY A 336 -2.41 17.35 6.60
C GLY A 336 -3.63 17.81 5.79
N PHE A 337 -3.51 18.97 5.13
CA PHE A 337 -4.64 19.68 4.52
C PHE A 337 -4.37 20.09 3.07
N LEU A 338 -5.45 20.40 2.33
CA LEU A 338 -5.39 20.96 0.97
C LEU A 338 -4.44 22.18 0.87
N PRO A 339 -3.82 22.42 -0.30
CA PRO A 339 -4.03 21.77 -1.60
C PRO A 339 -3.45 20.35 -1.71
N ALA A 340 -3.96 19.57 -2.67
CA ALA A 340 -3.47 18.23 -2.99
C ALA A 340 -3.30 18.04 -4.50
N ASN A 341 -2.21 17.39 -4.91
CA ASN A 341 -2.01 16.89 -6.26
C ASN A 341 -1.86 15.37 -6.20
N CYS A 342 -2.73 14.64 -6.93
CA CYS A 342 -2.63 13.21 -7.08
C CYS A 342 -2.34 12.82 -8.53
N SER A 343 -1.50 11.82 -8.72
CA SER A 343 -1.19 11.25 -10.03
C SER A 343 -0.89 9.76 -9.95
N ILE A 344 -0.88 9.08 -11.09
CA ILE A 344 -0.60 7.65 -11.19
C ILE A 344 0.82 7.39 -11.72
N LEU A 345 1.55 6.48 -11.07
CA LEU A 345 2.74 5.85 -11.63
C LEU A 345 2.33 4.53 -12.29
N PRO A 346 2.22 4.48 -13.62
CA PRO A 346 1.81 3.25 -14.30
C PRO A 346 2.90 2.18 -14.22
N ALA A 347 2.48 0.94 -13.98
CA ALA A 347 3.31 -0.25 -14.02
C ALA A 347 4.60 -0.14 -13.17
N ALA A 348 4.49 0.51 -12.00
CA ALA A 348 5.61 0.93 -11.17
C ALA A 348 6.29 -0.21 -10.42
N ILE A 349 5.52 -1.22 -9.98
CA ILE A 349 6.03 -2.32 -9.14
C ILE A 349 5.64 -3.66 -9.75
N ASN A 350 6.59 -4.60 -9.82
CA ASN A 350 6.27 -6.01 -10.12
C ASN A 350 5.60 -6.65 -8.90
N PHE A 351 4.49 -7.36 -9.07
CA PHE A 351 3.70 -7.96 -8.00
C PHE A 351 3.38 -9.44 -8.28
N PHE A 352 3.46 -10.29 -7.27
CA PHE A 352 3.04 -11.69 -7.38
C PHE A 352 1.52 -11.82 -7.46
N CYS A 353 1.02 -12.52 -8.50
CA CYS A 353 -0.40 -12.68 -8.77
C CYS A 353 -0.90 -14.12 -8.69
#